data_AF-A0A1V9YJR3-F1
#
_entry.id   AF-A0A1V9YJR3-F1
#
_cell.length_a   1.000
_cell.length_b   1.000
_cell.length_c   1.000
_cell.angle_alpha   90.00
_cell.angle_beta   90.00
_cell.angle_gamma   90.00
#
_symmetry.space_group_name_H-M   'P 1'
#
loop_
_entity.id
_entity.type
_entity.pdbx_description
1 polymer ?
#
loop_
_entity_poly.entity_id
_entity_poly.type
_entity_poly.pdbx_seq_one_letter_code
_entity_poly.pdbx_strand_id
1 'polypeptide(L)'
;MIDNTCSLHSNGIYSSDCNRTLTLTSSNVITSIGKLITSQLTQFPVYLTTCKTSSNTTTFGAIVFLIANINVECSINNNPNILGLALLETTFNDTMPMFILTLYIDQNSPPSELRIDTSGYVTVVASSTTKHLISADGLVTTLATYNHSNWYFESQPLSSRYTFNHSCVSEVIYEATIPSPYIYKGLYSNNNLYIGWTCKHQLVHSMEISIAQMILIPIILHLVNGDLFLTLLGWHGIMKRQPVLTYDFISGMERRKLLLVLLSIVRIPALGYIEVTRLYLYTKVQFAVHCVAVLMAGGLPVYVCVLSIFIIQRLPALPKFKHKAIRIALPFLTLGTMFLSVLVACYFDDAQLNLQGAIWQRNASLTIQIGGQDIALGAYTNNNVPSAKNILVKPILLSFTIMLSLSLFWPILLQRQLIVDMTYFDRNEFLSKLFVPSYITVLPLYESDCIKVGNKLFCKPSTLALLGYASIEERNVPVTSKIAVSRRDSKAGIETIGHTRSEPSFIIMSMYDLLPALLPHQFHCPSIVGWIQNYQYKVAPKNTKIDKYTKYKPTKGLCVG
;
A
#
# COMPACT_ATOMS: atom_id res chain seq x y z
N MET A 1 -5.45 -36.87 11.57
CA MET A 1 -6.30 -38.06 11.42
C MET A 1 -7.19 -38.18 12.65
N ILE A 2 -8.49 -38.43 12.47
CA ILE A 2 -9.48 -38.56 13.56
C ILE A 2 -9.87 -40.02 13.71
N ASP A 3 -10.22 -40.68 12.60
CA ASP A 3 -10.61 -42.09 12.55
C ASP A 3 -10.19 -42.71 11.21
N ASN A 4 -9.89 -44.03 11.17
CA ASN A 4 -9.39 -44.75 9.99
C ASN A 4 -10.00 -46.15 9.77
N THR A 5 -10.95 -46.57 10.61
CA THR A 5 -11.56 -47.91 10.55
C THR A 5 -13.06 -47.90 10.29
N CYS A 6 -13.64 -46.74 9.96
CA CYS A 6 -15.07 -46.60 9.81
C CYS A 6 -15.63 -47.39 8.62
N SER A 7 -16.45 -48.40 8.88
CA SER A 7 -17.17 -49.12 7.83
C SER A 7 -18.44 -48.36 7.40
N LEU A 8 -18.59 -48.14 6.08
CA LEU A 8 -19.80 -47.61 5.45
C LEU A 8 -20.61 -48.78 4.88
N HIS A 9 -21.86 -48.92 5.34
CA HIS A 9 -22.83 -49.85 4.77
C HIS A 9 -23.90 -49.08 3.98
N SER A 10 -24.73 -49.78 3.21
CA SER A 10 -25.82 -49.18 2.43
C SER A 10 -26.75 -48.27 3.24
N ASN A 11 -26.89 -48.52 4.54
CA ASN A 11 -27.74 -47.76 5.46
C ASN A 11 -27.06 -46.56 6.15
N GLY A 12 -25.76 -46.33 5.90
CA GLY A 12 -24.98 -45.22 6.48
C GLY A 12 -23.71 -45.68 7.20
N ILE A 13 -23.20 -44.81 8.09
CA ILE A 13 -21.99 -45.06 8.89
C ILE A 13 -22.31 -46.04 10.03
N TYR A 14 -21.51 -47.09 10.18
CA TYR A 14 -21.69 -48.07 11.25
C TYR A 14 -21.08 -47.58 12.56
N SER A 15 -21.85 -47.64 13.66
CA SER A 15 -21.51 -46.88 14.86
C SER A 15 -20.38 -47.47 15.71
N SER A 16 -20.15 -48.78 15.67
CA SER A 16 -19.14 -49.43 16.53
C SER A 16 -17.70 -49.10 16.13
N ASP A 17 -17.47 -48.83 14.85
CA ASP A 17 -16.13 -48.68 14.28
C ASP A 17 -15.73 -47.20 14.12
N CYS A 18 -16.64 -46.28 14.46
CA CYS A 18 -16.57 -44.84 14.17
C CYS A 18 -16.68 -43.94 15.40
N ASN A 19 -16.29 -44.42 16.57
CA ASN A 19 -16.52 -43.73 17.83
C ASN A 19 -16.00 -42.28 17.82
N ARG A 20 -14.88 -41.99 17.15
CA ARG A 20 -14.33 -40.62 17.11
C ARG A 20 -15.05 -39.73 16.10
N THR A 21 -15.40 -40.26 14.94
CA THR A 21 -16.16 -39.51 13.93
C THR A 21 -17.57 -39.17 14.42
N LEU A 22 -18.20 -40.05 15.19
CA LEU A 22 -19.51 -39.81 15.79
C LEU A 22 -19.50 -38.71 16.86
N THR A 23 -18.35 -38.47 17.50
CA THR A 23 -18.20 -37.42 18.53
C THR A 23 -17.92 -36.03 17.97
N LEU A 24 -17.74 -35.89 16.65
CA LEU A 24 -17.43 -34.61 16.02
C LEU A 24 -18.57 -33.59 16.17
N THR A 25 -19.81 -34.07 16.03
CA THR A 25 -21.02 -33.24 16.08
C THR A 25 -22.19 -34.12 16.54
N SER A 26 -23.42 -33.67 16.33
CA SER A 26 -24.60 -34.47 16.66
C SER A 26 -24.64 -35.77 15.84
N SER A 27 -25.07 -36.85 16.48
CA SER A 27 -25.22 -38.17 15.85
C SER A 27 -26.11 -38.11 14.59
N ASN A 28 -27.13 -37.25 14.60
CA ASN A 28 -28.02 -37.03 13.47
C ASN A 28 -27.28 -36.46 12.25
N VAL A 29 -26.39 -35.47 12.45
CA VAL A 29 -25.61 -34.86 11.35
C VAL A 29 -24.69 -35.90 10.73
N ILE A 30 -23.96 -36.68 11.54
CA ILE A 30 -23.07 -37.74 11.03
C ILE A 30 -23.87 -38.83 10.30
N THR A 31 -25.04 -39.20 10.82
CA THR A 31 -25.94 -40.17 10.15
C THR A 31 -26.40 -39.65 8.78
N SER A 32 -26.78 -38.37 8.69
CA SER A 32 -27.18 -37.72 7.44
C SER A 32 -26.02 -37.61 6.44
N ILE A 33 -24.81 -37.29 6.90
CA ILE A 33 -23.59 -37.34 6.06
C ILE A 33 -23.36 -38.75 5.53
N GLY A 34 -23.45 -39.77 6.39
CA GLY A 34 -23.31 -41.17 6.00
C GLY A 34 -24.29 -41.58 4.91
N LYS A 35 -25.57 -41.25 5.08
CA LYS A 35 -26.62 -41.53 4.08
C LYS A 35 -26.39 -40.80 2.76
N LEU A 36 -25.95 -39.55 2.80
CA LEU A 36 -25.65 -38.78 1.58
C LEU A 36 -24.47 -39.41 0.82
N ILE A 37 -23.39 -39.78 1.52
CA ILE A 37 -22.25 -40.45 0.92
C ILE A 37 -22.67 -41.79 0.31
N THR A 38 -23.39 -42.63 1.05
CA THR A 38 -23.78 -43.97 0.56
C THR A 38 -24.76 -43.91 -0.60
N SER A 39 -25.61 -42.88 -0.67
CA SER A 39 -26.55 -42.70 -1.78
C SER A 39 -25.87 -42.47 -3.14
N GLN A 40 -24.61 -42.01 -3.14
CA GLN A 40 -23.83 -41.77 -4.36
C GLN A 40 -22.84 -42.91 -4.67
N LEU A 41 -22.74 -43.91 -3.80
CA LEU A 41 -21.85 -45.06 -3.97
C LEU A 41 -22.63 -46.28 -4.48
N THR A 42 -22.03 -47.01 -5.40
CA THR A 42 -22.64 -48.21 -6.01
C THR A 42 -21.99 -49.53 -5.56
N GLN A 43 -20.87 -49.46 -4.85
CA GLN A 43 -20.09 -50.63 -4.41
C GLN A 43 -19.91 -50.62 -2.89
N PHE A 44 -19.99 -51.80 -2.27
CA PHE A 44 -19.77 -52.04 -0.84
C PHE A 44 -18.99 -53.37 -0.66
N PRO A 45 -18.20 -53.54 0.41
CA PRO A 45 -17.97 -52.63 1.53
C PRO A 45 -17.02 -51.46 1.18
N VAL A 46 -17.23 -50.33 1.84
CA VAL A 46 -16.40 -49.12 1.69
C VAL A 46 -15.98 -48.65 3.08
N TYR A 47 -14.78 -48.11 3.18
CA TYR A 47 -14.21 -47.56 4.40
C TYR A 47 -14.13 -46.03 4.29
N LEU A 48 -14.43 -45.38 5.42
CA LEU A 48 -14.37 -43.94 5.60
C LEU A 48 -13.17 -43.60 6.48
N THR A 49 -12.28 -42.74 6.02
CA THR A 49 -11.23 -42.18 6.87
C THR A 49 -11.54 -40.71 7.11
N THR A 50 -11.54 -40.28 8.38
CA THR A 50 -11.83 -38.90 8.74
C THR A 50 -10.53 -38.16 9.06
N CYS A 51 -10.24 -37.12 8.28
CA CYS A 51 -9.06 -36.27 8.38
C CYS A 51 -9.45 -34.85 8.78
N LYS A 52 -8.52 -34.13 9.41
CA LYS A 52 -8.62 -32.69 9.63
C LYS A 52 -7.54 -31.99 8.81
N THR A 53 -7.87 -30.86 8.20
CA THR A 53 -6.88 -30.03 7.48
C THR A 53 -6.13 -29.08 8.41
N SER A 54 -6.64 -28.85 9.62
CA SER A 54 -6.03 -27.95 10.60
C SER A 54 -4.80 -28.55 11.28
N SER A 55 -3.83 -27.69 11.59
CA SER A 55 -2.72 -28.05 12.49
C SER A 55 -3.25 -28.30 13.90
N ASN A 56 -2.47 -28.93 14.76
CA ASN A 56 -2.86 -29.13 16.18
C ASN A 56 -2.98 -27.81 16.97
N THR A 57 -2.50 -26.70 16.43
CA THR A 57 -2.48 -25.39 17.09
C THR A 57 -3.53 -24.42 16.54
N THR A 58 -4.24 -24.78 15.46
CA THR A 58 -5.20 -23.89 14.79
C THR A 58 -6.64 -24.26 15.16
N THR A 59 -7.43 -23.25 15.48
CA THR A 59 -8.85 -23.37 15.88
C THR A 59 -9.82 -23.29 14.68
N PHE A 60 -9.30 -23.36 13.45
CA PHE A 60 -10.08 -23.30 12.23
C PHE A 60 -9.54 -24.32 11.21
N GLY A 61 -10.41 -24.81 10.32
CA GLY A 61 -10.03 -25.70 9.24
C GLY A 61 -11.22 -26.33 8.55
N ALA A 62 -11.02 -27.50 7.96
CA ALA A 62 -12.06 -28.30 7.34
C ALA A 62 -11.89 -29.77 7.70
N ILE A 63 -12.99 -30.53 7.65
CA ILE A 63 -12.97 -31.98 7.85
C ILE A 63 -13.05 -32.66 6.50
N VAL A 64 -12.15 -33.60 6.25
CA VAL A 64 -12.06 -34.35 5.00
C VAL A 64 -12.39 -35.80 5.28
N PHE A 65 -13.35 -36.32 4.53
CA PHE A 65 -13.73 -37.71 4.51
C PHE A 65 -13.12 -38.36 3.27
N LEU A 66 -12.20 -39.31 3.45
CA LEU A 66 -11.66 -40.12 2.38
C LEU A 66 -12.47 -41.40 2.29
N ILE A 67 -12.91 -41.73 1.08
CA ILE A 67 -13.76 -42.89 0.81
C ILE A 67 -12.92 -43.88 -0.01
N ALA A 68 -12.71 -45.09 0.48
CA ALA A 68 -11.87 -46.09 -0.18
C ALA A 68 -12.38 -47.52 0.04
N ASN A 69 -11.95 -48.45 -0.81
CA ASN A 69 -12.25 -49.88 -0.68
C ASN A 69 -11.38 -50.58 0.39
N ILE A 70 -10.36 -49.90 0.90
CA ILE A 70 -9.44 -50.34 1.95
C ILE A 70 -9.28 -49.24 2.99
N ASN A 71 -8.82 -49.60 4.19
CA ASN A 71 -8.46 -48.61 5.20
C ASN A 71 -7.30 -47.75 4.71
N VAL A 72 -7.50 -46.42 4.74
CA VAL A 72 -6.55 -45.42 4.26
C VAL A 72 -6.14 -44.50 5.40
N GLU A 73 -4.90 -44.05 5.41
CA GLU A 73 -4.41 -43.05 6.37
C GLU A 73 -4.37 -41.64 5.76
N CYS A 74 -4.68 -40.65 6.59
CA CYS A 74 -4.44 -39.23 6.32
C CYS A 74 -2.94 -38.89 6.44
N SER A 75 -2.10 -39.40 5.53
CA SER A 75 -0.66 -39.13 5.52
C SER A 75 -0.25 -38.28 4.33
N ILE A 76 0.79 -37.46 4.52
CA ILE A 76 1.42 -36.61 3.50
C ILE A 76 2.25 -37.45 2.51
N ASN A 77 2.73 -38.62 2.94
CA ASN A 77 3.71 -39.41 2.19
C ASN A 77 3.08 -40.57 1.41
N ASN A 78 1.87 -40.98 1.78
CA ASN A 78 1.14 -42.02 1.09
C ASN A 78 0.11 -41.32 0.22
N ASN A 79 0.10 -41.57 -1.09
CA ASN A 79 -0.93 -41.10 -2.02
C ASN A 79 -1.98 -42.21 -2.15
N PRO A 80 -2.93 -42.34 -1.21
CA PRO A 80 -3.85 -43.46 -1.22
C PRO A 80 -4.78 -43.38 -2.42
N ASN A 81 -5.12 -44.56 -2.95
CA ASN A 81 -6.18 -44.68 -3.93
C ASN A 81 -7.54 -44.56 -3.24
N ILE A 82 -8.36 -43.62 -3.69
CA ILE A 82 -9.67 -43.32 -3.13
C ILE A 82 -10.76 -43.43 -4.19
N LEU A 83 -11.94 -43.89 -3.77
CA LEU A 83 -13.17 -43.93 -4.55
C LEU A 83 -13.86 -42.56 -4.62
N GLY A 84 -13.59 -41.71 -3.63
CA GLY A 84 -14.17 -40.39 -3.52
C GLY A 84 -13.66 -39.65 -2.32
N LEU A 85 -14.02 -38.38 -2.23
CA LEU A 85 -13.69 -37.50 -1.12
C LEU A 85 -14.89 -36.62 -0.79
N ALA A 86 -15.07 -36.34 0.48
CA ALA A 86 -16.07 -35.39 0.96
C ALA A 86 -15.41 -34.34 1.85
N LEU A 87 -15.73 -33.07 1.65
CA LEU A 87 -15.30 -31.97 2.48
C LEU A 87 -16.49 -31.46 3.29
N LEU A 88 -16.34 -31.43 4.61
CA LEU A 88 -17.33 -30.90 5.54
C LEU A 88 -16.84 -29.58 6.11
N GLU A 89 -17.65 -28.55 5.85
CA GLU A 89 -17.45 -27.19 6.29
C GLU A 89 -18.75 -26.61 6.85
N THR A 90 -18.74 -25.34 7.29
CA THR A 90 -19.94 -24.63 7.70
C THR A 90 -20.17 -23.38 6.86
N THR A 91 -21.44 -23.07 6.61
CA THR A 91 -21.88 -21.92 5.83
C THR A 91 -23.19 -21.35 6.42
N PHE A 92 -23.64 -20.23 5.88
CA PHE A 92 -24.98 -19.72 6.10
C PHE A 92 -25.86 -20.05 4.89
N ASN A 93 -27.10 -20.40 5.18
CA ASN A 93 -28.20 -20.28 4.23
C ASN A 93 -29.12 -19.20 4.76
N ASP A 94 -29.12 -18.06 4.09
CA ASP A 94 -29.68 -16.81 4.60
C ASP A 94 -29.14 -16.48 6.00
N THR A 95 -29.92 -16.72 7.05
CA THR A 95 -29.56 -16.41 8.44
C THR A 95 -29.24 -17.64 9.28
N MET A 96 -29.47 -18.85 8.77
CA MET A 96 -29.29 -20.08 9.53
C MET A 96 -27.92 -20.71 9.26
N PRO A 97 -27.11 -20.98 10.30
CA PRO A 97 -25.85 -21.70 10.14
C PRO A 97 -26.13 -23.17 9.82
N MET A 98 -25.49 -23.67 8.78
CA MET A 98 -25.63 -25.05 8.32
C MET A 98 -24.26 -25.65 8.01
N PHE A 99 -24.16 -26.97 8.07
CA PHE A 99 -23.04 -27.70 7.50
C PHE A 99 -23.18 -27.72 5.98
N ILE A 100 -22.06 -27.61 5.28
CA ILE A 100 -21.97 -27.84 3.84
C ILE A 100 -21.06 -29.03 3.58
N LEU A 101 -21.62 -30.06 2.96
CA LEU A 101 -20.91 -31.25 2.53
C LEU A 101 -20.67 -31.16 1.02
N THR A 102 -19.41 -31.02 0.62
CA THR A 102 -18.98 -31.08 -0.79
C THR A 102 -18.47 -32.48 -1.09
N LEU A 103 -19.17 -33.22 -1.93
CA LEU A 103 -18.89 -34.61 -2.24
C LEU A 103 -18.39 -34.74 -3.69
N TYR A 104 -17.33 -35.51 -3.85
CA TYR A 104 -16.78 -35.89 -5.14
C TYR A 104 -16.60 -37.42 -5.18
N ILE A 105 -17.18 -38.05 -6.19
CA ILE A 105 -17.02 -39.48 -6.46
C ILE A 105 -16.19 -39.63 -7.73
N ASP A 106 -15.16 -40.47 -7.65
CA ASP A 106 -14.25 -40.70 -8.75
C ASP A 106 -14.90 -41.57 -9.83
N GLN A 107 -14.65 -41.22 -11.09
CA GLN A 107 -15.24 -41.89 -12.25
C GLN A 107 -14.19 -42.03 -13.37
N ASN A 108 -14.41 -42.92 -14.32
CA ASN A 108 -13.57 -43.02 -15.52
C ASN A 108 -13.70 -41.73 -16.35
N SER A 109 -12.60 -41.00 -16.53
CA SER A 109 -12.56 -39.71 -17.25
C SER A 109 -13.54 -38.66 -16.71
N PRO A 110 -13.34 -38.16 -15.48
CA PRO A 110 -14.31 -37.29 -14.84
C PRO A 110 -14.29 -35.88 -15.48
N PRO A 111 -15.45 -35.19 -15.55
CA PRO A 111 -15.54 -33.90 -16.22
C PRO A 111 -14.84 -32.79 -15.40
N SER A 112 -14.11 -31.92 -16.09
CA SER A 112 -13.33 -30.85 -15.46
C SER A 112 -13.69 -29.47 -15.99
N GLU A 113 -13.45 -28.47 -15.15
CA GLU A 113 -13.59 -27.05 -15.45
C GLU A 113 -12.28 -26.30 -15.20
N LEU A 114 -12.06 -25.21 -15.94
CA LEU A 114 -10.88 -24.37 -15.78
C LEU A 114 -11.22 -23.15 -14.92
N ARG A 115 -10.44 -22.94 -13.86
CA ARG A 115 -10.46 -21.72 -13.05
C ARG A 115 -9.25 -20.87 -13.40
N ILE A 116 -9.50 -19.60 -13.71
CA ILE A 116 -8.47 -18.63 -14.09
C ILE A 116 -8.39 -17.55 -13.02
N ASP A 117 -7.23 -17.42 -12.39
CA ASP A 117 -6.88 -16.36 -11.46
C ASP A 117 -6.65 -15.03 -12.23
N THR A 118 -6.87 -13.90 -11.56
CA THR A 118 -6.37 -12.56 -11.92
C THR A 118 -4.89 -12.49 -12.35
N SER A 119 -4.04 -13.38 -11.83
CA SER A 119 -2.64 -13.53 -12.25
C SER A 119 -2.46 -14.21 -13.62
N GLY A 120 -3.54 -14.80 -14.17
CA GLY A 120 -3.52 -15.63 -15.36
C GLY A 120 -3.21 -17.11 -15.10
N TYR A 121 -2.95 -17.52 -13.85
CA TYR A 121 -2.78 -18.95 -13.53
C TYR A 121 -4.08 -19.72 -13.75
N VAL A 122 -3.96 -20.87 -14.40
CA VAL A 122 -5.06 -21.78 -14.70
C VAL A 122 -4.97 -22.99 -13.77
N THR A 123 -6.08 -23.33 -13.13
CA THR A 123 -6.23 -24.53 -12.28
C THR A 123 -7.39 -25.36 -12.79
N VAL A 124 -7.19 -26.68 -12.87
CA VAL A 124 -8.22 -27.63 -13.34
C VAL A 124 -8.97 -28.18 -12.13
N VAL A 125 -10.28 -27.95 -12.08
CA VAL A 125 -11.15 -28.39 -10.98
C VAL A 125 -12.18 -29.42 -11.45
N ALA A 126 -12.65 -30.25 -10.53
CA ALA A 126 -13.73 -31.19 -10.77
C ALA A 126 -15.07 -30.47 -10.89
N SER A 127 -15.77 -30.68 -12.00
CA SER A 127 -17.12 -30.15 -12.20
C SER A 127 -18.22 -31.06 -11.65
N SER A 128 -17.90 -32.35 -11.42
CA SER A 128 -18.84 -33.35 -10.90
C SER A 128 -19.01 -33.34 -9.38
N THR A 129 -18.67 -32.22 -8.69
CA THR A 129 -18.86 -32.14 -7.24
C THR A 129 -20.32 -31.80 -6.92
N THR A 130 -20.88 -32.48 -5.92
CA THR A 130 -22.22 -32.19 -5.39
C THR A 130 -22.12 -31.53 -4.03
N LYS A 131 -22.97 -30.55 -3.76
CA LYS A 131 -22.97 -29.82 -2.49
C LYS A 131 -24.31 -29.97 -1.79
N HIS A 132 -24.28 -30.40 -0.54
CA HIS A 132 -25.46 -30.56 0.29
C HIS A 132 -25.36 -29.70 1.54
N LEU A 133 -26.44 -28.99 1.85
CA LEU A 133 -26.57 -28.28 3.12
C LEU A 133 -27.28 -29.19 4.11
N ILE A 134 -26.72 -29.29 5.31
CA ILE A 134 -27.24 -30.10 6.41
C ILE A 134 -27.46 -29.16 7.60
N SER A 135 -28.68 -29.12 8.13
CA SER A 135 -29.00 -28.31 9.31
C SER A 135 -28.17 -28.73 10.53
N ALA A 136 -27.99 -27.83 11.50
CA ALA A 136 -27.17 -28.09 12.68
C ALA A 136 -27.65 -29.28 13.53
N ASP A 137 -28.94 -29.61 13.47
CA ASP A 137 -29.59 -30.77 14.11
C ASP A 137 -29.56 -32.04 13.24
N GLY A 138 -29.11 -31.94 11.98
CA GLY A 138 -28.96 -33.05 11.05
C GLY A 138 -30.25 -33.55 10.40
N LEU A 139 -31.39 -32.89 10.65
CA LEU A 139 -32.71 -33.36 10.21
C LEU A 139 -33.08 -32.91 8.80
N VAL A 140 -32.60 -31.75 8.37
CA VAL A 140 -32.90 -31.17 7.06
C VAL A 140 -31.67 -31.26 6.18
N THR A 141 -31.82 -31.91 5.03
CA THR A 141 -30.80 -31.97 3.98
C THR A 141 -31.36 -31.35 2.71
N THR A 142 -30.64 -30.37 2.14
CA THR A 142 -31.03 -29.71 0.90
C THR A 142 -29.87 -29.68 -0.07
N LEU A 143 -30.14 -29.76 -1.37
CA LEU A 143 -29.11 -29.63 -2.40
C LEU A 143 -28.72 -28.14 -2.50
N ALA A 144 -27.43 -27.85 -2.34
CA ALA A 144 -26.88 -26.52 -2.50
C ALA A 144 -26.53 -26.25 -3.97
N THR A 145 -26.40 -24.97 -4.31
CA THR A 145 -25.80 -24.61 -5.60
C THR A 145 -24.31 -24.97 -5.60
N TYR A 146 -23.77 -25.33 -6.77
CA TYR A 146 -22.34 -25.62 -6.92
C TYR A 146 -21.43 -24.44 -6.49
N ASN A 147 -21.92 -23.21 -6.64
CA ASN A 147 -21.24 -21.97 -6.24
C ASN A 147 -21.58 -21.49 -4.82
N HIS A 148 -22.18 -22.33 -3.97
CA HIS A 148 -22.51 -21.93 -2.60
C HIS A 148 -21.24 -21.57 -1.83
N SER A 149 -21.17 -20.34 -1.32
CA SER A 149 -19.96 -19.81 -0.69
C SER A 149 -19.85 -20.15 0.79
N ASN A 150 -18.62 -20.18 1.29
CA ASN A 150 -18.25 -20.27 2.69
C ASN A 150 -17.12 -19.29 3.01
N TRP A 151 -16.66 -19.27 4.27
CA TRP A 151 -15.56 -18.41 4.75
C TRP A 151 -15.80 -16.91 4.50
N TYR A 152 -17.06 -16.49 4.55
CA TYR A 152 -17.44 -15.12 4.23
C TYR A 152 -16.91 -14.13 5.27
N PHE A 153 -16.41 -13.00 4.80
CA PHE A 153 -16.15 -11.84 5.65
C PHE A 153 -16.18 -10.52 4.89
N GLU A 154 -16.40 -9.45 5.66
CA GLU A 154 -16.41 -8.07 5.21
C GLU A 154 -15.42 -7.23 6.00
N SER A 155 -14.79 -6.25 5.35
CA SER A 155 -13.96 -5.26 6.02
C SER A 155 -14.03 -3.90 5.32
N GLN A 156 -13.76 -2.82 6.07
CA GLN A 156 -13.95 -1.44 5.60
C GLN A 156 -12.64 -0.63 5.73
N PRO A 157 -11.63 -0.89 4.87
CA PRO A 157 -10.31 -0.26 4.99
C PRO A 157 -10.33 1.25 4.76
N LEU A 158 -11.27 1.77 3.96
CA LEU A 158 -11.38 3.21 3.69
C LEU A 158 -12.56 3.83 4.43
N SER A 159 -13.77 3.41 4.05
CA SER A 159 -15.06 3.86 4.59
C SER A 159 -16.12 2.79 4.28
N SER A 160 -17.31 2.91 4.87
CA SER A 160 -18.45 2.01 4.62
C SER A 160 -18.90 1.97 3.16
N ARG A 161 -18.57 2.99 2.35
CA ARG A 161 -18.79 2.98 0.89
C ARG A 161 -17.87 1.99 0.15
N TYR A 162 -16.68 1.74 0.68
CA TYR A 162 -15.66 0.90 0.05
C TYR A 162 -15.45 -0.37 0.87
N THR A 163 -16.49 -1.20 0.92
CA THR A 163 -16.44 -2.49 1.62
C THR A 163 -15.70 -3.52 0.78
N PHE A 164 -14.83 -4.27 1.42
CA PHE A 164 -14.13 -5.40 0.86
C PHE A 164 -14.86 -6.68 1.29
N ASN A 165 -15.35 -7.42 0.31
CA ASN A 165 -16.07 -8.67 0.52
C ASN A 165 -15.18 -9.83 0.08
N HIS A 166 -15.09 -10.85 0.92
CA HIS A 166 -14.37 -12.08 0.64
C HIS A 166 -15.28 -13.27 0.82
N SER A 167 -15.20 -14.22 -0.12
CA SER A 167 -15.97 -15.46 -0.09
C SER A 167 -15.18 -16.55 -0.78
N CYS A 168 -15.22 -17.76 -0.25
CA CYS A 168 -14.61 -18.92 -0.88
C CYS A 168 -15.67 -19.95 -1.28
N VAL A 169 -15.30 -20.85 -2.18
CA VAL A 169 -16.10 -21.98 -2.62
C VAL A 169 -15.17 -23.19 -2.59
N SER A 170 -15.56 -24.24 -1.87
CA SER A 170 -14.83 -25.51 -1.81
C SER A 170 -14.82 -26.21 -3.16
N GLU A 171 -13.65 -26.72 -3.56
CA GLU A 171 -13.43 -27.39 -4.85
C GLU A 171 -12.47 -28.58 -4.70
N VAL A 172 -12.56 -29.51 -5.64
CA VAL A 172 -11.59 -30.60 -5.84
C VAL A 172 -10.76 -30.28 -7.07
N ILE A 173 -9.44 -30.37 -6.95
CA ILE A 173 -8.49 -29.99 -8.01
C ILE A 173 -7.84 -31.27 -8.58
N TYR A 174 -7.76 -31.40 -9.91
CA TYR A 174 -7.17 -32.56 -10.60
C TYR A 174 -5.67 -32.46 -10.84
N GLU A 175 -5.14 -31.24 -10.82
CA GLU A 175 -3.72 -30.98 -11.02
C GLU A 175 -3.43 -29.62 -10.40
N ALA A 176 -2.69 -29.62 -9.29
CA ALA A 176 -2.29 -28.40 -8.64
C ALA A 176 -0.91 -28.00 -9.17
N THR A 177 -0.81 -26.81 -9.76
CA THR A 177 0.49 -26.17 -10.05
C THR A 177 1.26 -25.81 -8.78
N ILE A 178 0.57 -25.75 -7.64
CA ILE A 178 1.13 -25.51 -6.32
C ILE A 178 1.19 -26.85 -5.56
N PRO A 179 2.35 -27.26 -5.01
CA PRO A 179 2.44 -28.47 -4.22
C PRO A 179 1.59 -28.35 -2.95
N SER A 180 0.48 -29.08 -2.90
CA SER A 180 -0.26 -29.30 -1.65
C SER A 180 0.38 -30.47 -0.90
N PRO A 181 0.49 -30.39 0.45
CA PRO A 181 1.03 -31.48 1.25
C PRO A 181 0.11 -32.71 1.30
N TYR A 182 -1.15 -32.59 0.91
CA TYR A 182 -2.08 -33.73 0.87
C TYR A 182 -2.43 -34.04 -0.58
N ILE A 183 -1.97 -35.20 -1.05
CA ILE A 183 -2.20 -35.70 -2.41
C ILE A 183 -2.95 -37.02 -2.31
N TYR A 184 -4.13 -37.07 -2.91
CA TYR A 184 -4.90 -38.31 -3.02
C TYR A 184 -4.93 -38.76 -4.47
N LYS A 185 -5.22 -40.03 -4.72
CA LYS A 185 -5.25 -40.56 -6.07
C LYS A 185 -6.61 -41.17 -6.37
N GLY A 186 -7.25 -40.76 -7.45
CA GLY A 186 -8.52 -41.36 -7.88
C GLY A 186 -8.30 -42.83 -8.30
N LEU A 187 -9.11 -43.75 -7.79
CA LEU A 187 -9.00 -45.18 -8.11
C LEU A 187 -9.30 -45.47 -9.59
N TYR A 188 -10.27 -44.76 -10.18
CA TYR A 188 -10.75 -44.97 -11.54
C TYR A 188 -10.14 -43.98 -12.53
N SER A 189 -10.10 -42.70 -12.17
CA SER A 189 -9.53 -41.66 -13.02
C SER A 189 -8.00 -41.70 -13.08
N ASN A 190 -7.36 -42.28 -12.05
CA ASN A 190 -5.90 -42.25 -11.85
C ASN A 190 -5.32 -40.81 -11.74
N ASN A 191 -6.19 -39.80 -11.57
CA ASN A 191 -5.82 -38.41 -11.41
C ASN A 191 -5.35 -38.13 -9.97
N ASN A 192 -4.46 -37.16 -9.82
CA ASN A 192 -4.11 -36.64 -8.50
C ASN A 192 -5.23 -35.69 -8.03
N LEU A 193 -5.69 -35.85 -6.80
CA LEU A 193 -6.80 -35.12 -6.24
C LEU A 193 -6.30 -34.28 -5.07
N TYR A 194 -6.61 -32.99 -5.13
CA TYR A 194 -6.33 -32.03 -4.07
C TYR A 194 -7.60 -31.35 -3.63
N ILE A 195 -7.59 -30.89 -2.39
CA ILE A 195 -8.67 -30.08 -1.82
C ILE A 195 -8.21 -28.64 -1.86
N GLY A 196 -9.07 -27.75 -2.36
CA GLY A 196 -8.78 -26.33 -2.41
C GLY A 196 -10.04 -25.49 -2.37
N TRP A 197 -9.83 -24.18 -2.45
CA TRP A 197 -10.89 -23.21 -2.43
C TRP A 197 -10.72 -22.23 -3.58
N THR A 198 -11.79 -22.02 -4.33
CA THR A 198 -11.89 -20.89 -5.26
C THR A 198 -12.40 -19.69 -4.49
N CYS A 199 -11.50 -18.76 -4.17
CA CYS A 199 -11.85 -17.57 -3.41
C CYS A 199 -12.00 -16.35 -4.30
N LYS A 200 -13.09 -15.60 -4.09
CA LYS A 200 -13.35 -14.31 -4.71
C LYS A 200 -13.20 -13.21 -3.67
N HIS A 201 -12.53 -12.14 -4.08
CA HIS A 201 -12.50 -10.90 -3.32
C HIS A 201 -13.00 -9.75 -4.20
N GLN A 202 -13.83 -8.88 -3.64
CA GLN A 202 -14.41 -7.76 -4.37
C GLN A 202 -14.42 -6.53 -3.48
N LEU A 203 -13.81 -5.44 -3.98
CA LEU A 203 -13.93 -4.13 -3.39
C LEU A 203 -15.10 -3.39 -4.04
N VAL A 204 -16.10 -3.03 -3.25
CA VAL A 204 -17.26 -2.26 -3.70
C VAL A 204 -16.79 -0.88 -4.16
N HIS A 205 -17.32 -0.41 -5.30
CA HIS A 205 -16.91 0.85 -5.96
C HIS A 205 -15.41 0.97 -6.30
N SER A 206 -14.71 -0.15 -6.55
CA SER A 206 -13.29 -0.14 -6.93
C SER A 206 -12.96 0.75 -8.14
N MET A 207 -13.87 0.83 -9.12
CA MET A 207 -13.71 1.64 -10.32
C MET A 207 -13.53 3.14 -10.02
N GLU A 208 -14.19 3.67 -8.99
CA GLU A 208 -14.04 5.08 -8.58
C GLU A 208 -12.61 5.38 -8.13
N ILE A 209 -12.01 4.46 -7.37
CA ILE A 209 -10.62 4.55 -6.90
C ILE A 209 -9.66 4.48 -8.10
N SER A 210 -9.87 3.53 -9.01
CA SER A 210 -9.04 3.38 -10.21
C SER A 210 -9.09 4.63 -11.08
N ILE A 211 -10.27 5.19 -11.35
CA ILE A 211 -10.42 6.44 -12.13
C ILE A 211 -9.74 7.61 -11.42
N ALA A 212 -9.92 7.74 -10.11
CA ALA A 212 -9.25 8.79 -9.33
C ALA A 212 -7.72 8.69 -9.43
N GLN A 213 -7.16 7.49 -9.34
CA GLN A 213 -5.71 7.28 -9.50
C GLN A 213 -5.23 7.55 -10.93
N MET A 214 -5.98 7.13 -11.95
CA MET A 214 -5.66 7.43 -13.36
C MET A 214 -5.60 8.93 -13.64
N ILE A 215 -6.40 9.75 -12.95
CA ILE A 215 -6.39 11.21 -13.08
C ILE A 215 -5.29 11.85 -12.20
N LEU A 216 -5.15 11.40 -10.95
CA LEU A 216 -4.22 12.00 -9.99
C LEU A 216 -2.76 11.76 -10.34
N ILE A 217 -2.41 10.58 -10.87
CA ILE A 217 -1.01 10.23 -11.19
C ILE A 217 -0.41 11.18 -12.24
N PRO A 218 -1.05 11.43 -13.40
CA PRO A 218 -0.57 12.43 -14.36
C PRO A 218 -0.46 13.84 -13.79
N ILE A 219 -1.41 14.27 -12.95
CA ILE A 219 -1.38 15.60 -12.33
C ILE A 219 -0.19 15.72 -11.38
N ILE A 220 0.06 14.71 -10.55
CA ILE A 220 1.21 14.69 -9.63
C ILE A 220 2.51 14.67 -10.44
N LEU A 221 2.59 13.87 -11.49
CA LEU A 221 3.76 13.83 -12.37
C LEU A 221 4.02 15.21 -13.00
N HIS A 222 2.99 15.89 -13.47
CA HIS A 222 3.09 17.26 -13.96
C HIS A 222 3.64 18.23 -12.91
N LEU A 223 3.15 18.15 -11.66
CA LEU A 223 3.61 19.01 -10.56
C LEU A 223 5.04 18.71 -10.09
N VAL A 224 5.53 17.48 -10.30
CA VAL A 224 6.90 17.05 -9.96
C VAL A 224 7.89 17.29 -11.11
N ASN A 225 7.41 17.50 -12.35
CA ASN A 225 8.27 17.62 -13.53
C ASN A 225 9.32 18.72 -13.42
N GLY A 226 8.98 19.89 -12.87
CA GLY A 226 9.95 20.98 -12.67
C GLY A 226 11.08 20.56 -11.73
N ASP A 227 10.74 19.84 -10.66
CA ASP A 227 11.71 19.33 -9.70
C ASP A 227 12.63 18.26 -10.30
N LEU A 228 12.06 17.31 -11.04
CA LEU A 228 12.82 16.28 -11.79
C LEU A 228 13.76 16.93 -12.79
N PHE A 229 13.29 17.92 -13.53
CA PHE A 229 14.07 18.62 -14.54
C PHE A 229 15.28 19.35 -13.93
N LEU A 230 15.09 20.09 -12.84
CA LEU A 230 16.22 20.73 -12.14
C LEU A 230 17.19 19.72 -11.53
N THR A 231 16.69 18.58 -11.04
CA THR A 231 17.53 17.50 -10.52
C THR A 231 18.42 16.92 -11.63
N LEU A 232 17.86 16.70 -12.82
CA LEU A 232 18.61 16.25 -14.01
C LEU A 232 19.63 17.30 -14.48
N LEU A 233 19.29 18.59 -14.45
CA LEU A 233 20.24 19.67 -14.73
C LEU A 233 21.39 19.70 -13.70
N GLY A 234 21.09 19.42 -12.44
CA GLY A 234 22.08 19.20 -11.39
C GLY A 234 23.01 18.04 -11.74
N TRP A 235 22.46 16.87 -12.06
CA TRP A 235 23.25 15.69 -12.44
C TRP A 235 24.16 15.96 -13.64
N HIS A 236 23.65 16.62 -14.68
CA HIS A 236 24.45 17.04 -15.84
C HIS A 236 25.61 17.96 -15.45
N GLY A 237 25.39 18.83 -14.47
CA GLY A 237 26.44 19.65 -13.87
C GLY A 237 27.53 18.81 -13.20
N ILE A 238 27.16 17.80 -12.41
CA ILE A 238 28.09 16.87 -11.74
C ILE A 238 28.96 16.18 -12.79
N MET A 239 28.34 15.60 -13.82
CA MET A 239 29.05 14.88 -14.88
C MET A 239 30.03 15.77 -15.65
N LYS A 240 29.74 17.07 -15.77
CA LYS A 240 30.62 18.04 -16.41
C LYS A 240 31.61 18.70 -15.45
N ARG A 241 31.68 18.27 -14.17
CA ARG A 241 32.49 18.89 -13.11
C ARG A 241 32.26 20.40 -12.99
N GLN A 242 31.04 20.85 -13.26
CA GLN A 242 30.62 22.24 -13.13
C GLN A 242 29.94 22.44 -11.78
N PRO A 243 29.86 23.68 -11.25
CA PRO A 243 29.04 23.95 -10.08
C PRO A 243 27.60 23.44 -10.29
N VAL A 244 27.09 22.78 -9.26
CA VAL A 244 25.86 21.98 -9.30
C VAL A 244 24.80 22.61 -8.42
N LEU A 245 23.58 22.67 -8.96
CA LEU A 245 22.38 22.91 -8.16
C LEU A 245 21.99 21.61 -7.46
N THR A 246 22.45 21.40 -6.22
CA THR A 246 21.97 20.30 -5.38
C THR A 246 20.92 20.83 -4.42
N TYR A 247 19.74 20.24 -4.44
CA TYR A 247 18.74 20.44 -3.40
C TYR A 247 17.96 19.13 -3.22
N ASP A 248 17.40 18.96 -2.04
CA ASP A 248 16.57 17.82 -1.71
C ASP A 248 15.09 18.20 -1.88
N PHE A 249 14.42 17.51 -2.80
CA PHE A 249 13.00 17.69 -3.10
C PHE A 249 12.13 17.47 -1.85
N ILE A 250 12.43 16.44 -1.06
CA ILE A 250 11.63 16.08 0.12
C ILE A 250 11.71 17.21 1.15
N SER A 251 12.92 17.73 1.39
CA SER A 251 13.15 18.90 2.24
C SER A 251 12.38 20.16 1.81
N GLY A 252 12.03 20.27 0.52
CA GLY A 252 11.28 21.39 -0.04
C GLY A 252 9.76 21.22 -0.05
N MET A 253 9.21 20.11 0.48
CA MET A 253 7.76 19.86 0.46
C MET A 253 6.95 20.93 1.17
N GLU A 254 7.55 21.65 2.14
CA GLU A 254 6.90 22.76 2.84
C GLU A 254 6.37 23.85 1.90
N ARG A 255 7.03 24.02 0.75
CA ARG A 255 6.67 25.02 -0.26
C ARG A 255 5.81 24.46 -1.39
N ARG A 256 5.73 23.13 -1.51
CA ARG A 256 4.99 22.42 -2.57
C ARG A 256 3.59 22.01 -2.10
N LYS A 257 2.78 22.99 -1.68
CA LYS A 257 1.50 22.77 -0.99
C LYS A 257 0.51 21.93 -1.79
N LEU A 258 0.30 22.27 -3.06
CA LEU A 258 -0.62 21.54 -3.94
C LEU A 258 -0.17 20.09 -4.13
N LEU A 259 1.12 19.90 -4.38
CA LEU A 259 1.72 18.58 -4.52
C LEU A 259 1.59 17.75 -3.23
N LEU A 260 1.82 18.32 -2.05
CA LEU A 260 1.66 17.61 -0.78
C LEU A 260 0.21 17.12 -0.57
N VAL A 261 -0.78 17.96 -0.87
CA VAL A 261 -2.20 17.58 -0.77
C VAL A 261 -2.52 16.43 -1.71
N LEU A 262 -2.11 16.51 -2.97
CA LEU A 262 -2.37 15.45 -3.96
C LEU A 262 -1.60 14.16 -3.65
N LEU A 263 -0.36 14.25 -3.16
CA LEU A 263 0.40 13.11 -2.66
C LEU A 263 -0.25 12.45 -1.43
N SER A 264 -0.96 13.22 -0.61
CA SER A 264 -1.74 12.68 0.51
C SER A 264 -2.94 11.89 -0.01
N ILE A 265 -3.69 12.46 -0.95
CA ILE A 265 -4.89 11.84 -1.53
C ILE A 265 -4.53 10.56 -2.29
N VAL A 266 -3.49 10.57 -3.13
CA VAL A 266 -3.09 9.39 -3.93
C VAL A 266 -2.61 8.22 -3.07
N ARG A 267 -2.20 8.47 -1.82
CA ARG A 267 -1.76 7.44 -0.87
C ARG A 267 -2.90 6.82 -0.07
N ILE A 268 -4.07 7.45 0.03
CA ILE A 268 -5.22 6.90 0.77
C ILE A 268 -5.57 5.47 0.30
N PRO A 269 -5.62 5.16 -1.02
CA PRO A 269 -5.86 3.79 -1.50
C PRO A 269 -4.87 2.74 -1.00
N ALA A 270 -3.68 3.11 -0.51
CA ALA A 270 -2.73 2.16 0.07
C ALA A 270 -3.31 1.39 1.27
N LEU A 271 -4.27 1.97 1.99
CA LEU A 271 -5.01 1.26 3.04
C LEU A 271 -5.81 0.07 2.49
N GLY A 272 -6.33 0.18 1.27
CA GLY A 272 -6.98 -0.92 0.56
C GLY A 272 -5.98 -1.96 0.05
N TYR A 273 -4.79 -1.55 -0.40
CA TYR A 273 -3.75 -2.49 -0.83
C TYR A 273 -3.27 -3.39 0.31
N ILE A 274 -3.12 -2.83 1.51
CA ILE A 274 -2.82 -3.61 2.72
C ILE A 274 -3.92 -4.65 2.99
N GLU A 275 -5.19 -4.25 2.82
CA GLU A 275 -6.33 -5.13 3.04
C GLU A 275 -6.33 -6.35 2.10
N VAL A 276 -5.97 -6.13 0.83
CA VAL A 276 -5.88 -7.22 -0.16
C VAL A 276 -4.66 -8.10 0.12
N THR A 277 -3.49 -7.47 0.32
CA THR A 277 -2.22 -8.19 0.48
C THR A 277 -2.15 -9.04 1.74
N ARG A 278 -2.95 -8.76 2.78
CA ARG A 278 -3.00 -9.60 4.00
C ARG A 278 -3.47 -11.03 3.75
N LEU A 279 -4.14 -11.30 2.62
CA LEU A 279 -4.57 -12.64 2.22
C LEU A 279 -3.48 -13.45 1.52
N TYR A 280 -2.40 -12.78 1.10
CA TYR A 280 -1.34 -13.34 0.26
C TYR A 280 0.01 -13.19 0.96
N LEU A 281 0.16 -13.75 2.16
CA LEU A 281 1.42 -13.66 2.93
C LEU A 281 2.30 -14.92 2.83
N TYR A 282 1.88 -15.92 2.06
CA TYR A 282 2.51 -17.24 2.02
C TYR A 282 3.84 -17.29 1.28
N THR A 283 3.97 -16.55 0.17
CA THR A 283 5.20 -16.57 -0.64
C THR A 283 6.05 -15.34 -0.37
N LYS A 284 7.38 -15.49 -0.52
CA LYS A 284 8.34 -14.36 -0.35
C LYS A 284 8.00 -13.17 -1.24
N VAL A 285 7.53 -13.43 -2.47
CA VAL A 285 7.17 -12.38 -3.43
C VAL A 285 5.90 -11.66 -2.99
N GLN A 286 4.83 -12.39 -2.63
CA GLN A 286 3.59 -11.76 -2.19
C GLN A 286 3.77 -11.01 -0.85
N PHE A 287 4.58 -11.56 0.05
CA PHE A 287 4.99 -10.88 1.28
C PHE A 287 5.76 -9.57 1.00
N ALA A 288 6.66 -9.56 0.01
CA ALA A 288 7.33 -8.32 -0.40
C ALA A 288 6.33 -7.27 -0.92
N VAL A 289 5.30 -7.67 -1.66
CA VAL A 289 4.22 -6.76 -2.11
C VAL A 289 3.46 -6.20 -0.90
N HIS A 290 3.21 -7.00 0.14
CA HIS A 290 2.63 -6.52 1.39
C HIS A 290 3.52 -5.45 2.05
N CYS A 291 4.83 -5.70 2.16
CA CYS A 291 5.78 -4.71 2.70
C CYS A 291 5.75 -3.39 1.92
N VAL A 292 5.63 -3.43 0.59
CA VAL A 292 5.49 -2.22 -0.24
C VAL A 292 4.19 -1.48 0.06
N ALA A 293 3.07 -2.20 0.25
CA ALA A 293 1.80 -1.58 0.63
C ALA A 293 1.90 -0.90 2.01
N VAL A 294 2.54 -1.54 2.99
CA VAL A 294 2.83 -0.97 4.31
C VAL A 294 3.71 0.28 4.19
N LEU A 295 4.77 0.23 3.39
CA LEU A 295 5.66 1.36 3.12
C LEU A 295 4.89 2.58 2.59
N MET A 296 3.96 2.36 1.64
CA MET A 296 3.11 3.43 1.09
C MET A 296 2.20 4.06 2.16
N ALA A 297 1.52 3.22 2.96
CA ALA A 297 0.63 3.67 4.03
C ALA A 297 1.37 4.35 5.19
N GLY A 298 2.59 3.90 5.50
CA GLY A 298 3.42 4.43 6.59
C GLY A 298 3.77 5.92 6.43
N GLY A 299 3.75 6.47 5.21
CA GLY A 299 3.96 7.91 4.99
C GLY A 299 2.72 8.79 5.15
N LEU A 300 1.51 8.22 5.25
CA LEU A 300 0.27 8.99 5.52
C LEU A 300 0.36 9.85 6.78
N PRO A 301 0.76 9.34 7.97
CA PRO A 301 0.88 10.17 9.17
C PRO A 301 1.87 11.32 9.01
N VAL A 302 2.94 11.13 8.24
CA VAL A 302 3.91 12.21 7.98
C VAL A 302 3.28 13.33 7.16
N TYR A 303 2.52 13.00 6.11
CA TYR A 303 1.87 14.03 5.31
C TYR A 303 0.78 14.77 6.08
N VAL A 304 0.01 14.06 6.92
CA VAL A 304 -0.93 14.70 7.85
C VAL A 304 -0.20 15.64 8.82
N CYS A 305 0.96 15.24 9.34
CA CYS A 305 1.79 16.09 10.19
C CYS A 305 2.27 17.35 9.45
N VAL A 306 2.80 17.23 8.23
CA VAL A 306 3.26 18.39 7.43
C VAL A 306 2.09 19.31 7.06
N LEU A 307 0.93 18.76 6.69
CA LEU A 307 -0.28 19.56 6.44
C LEU A 307 -0.73 20.31 7.71
N SER A 308 -0.61 19.69 8.88
CA SER A 308 -0.90 20.33 10.17
C SER A 308 0.08 21.46 10.47
N ILE A 309 1.37 21.29 10.15
CA ILE A 309 2.39 22.34 10.25
C ILE A 309 1.99 23.56 9.39
N PHE A 310 1.43 23.36 8.19
CA PHE A 310 0.97 24.49 7.37
C PHE A 310 -0.17 25.29 8.00
N ILE A 311 -1.06 24.62 8.72
CA ILE A 311 -2.15 25.28 9.44
C ILE A 311 -1.55 26.10 10.59
N ILE A 312 -0.61 25.52 11.35
CA ILE A 312 0.09 26.20 12.44
C ILE A 312 0.87 27.42 11.94
N GLN A 313 1.57 27.30 10.80
CA GLN A 313 2.34 28.39 10.20
C GLN A 313 1.48 29.58 9.74
N ARG A 314 0.17 29.38 9.54
CA ARG A 314 -0.76 30.47 9.19
C ARG A 314 -1.21 31.27 10.40
N LEU A 315 -0.97 30.79 11.62
CA LEU A 315 -1.33 31.52 12.83
C LEU A 315 -0.41 32.74 12.99
N PRO A 316 -0.95 33.89 13.44
CA PRO A 316 -0.15 35.08 13.67
C PRO A 316 0.89 34.81 14.75
N ALA A 317 2.16 35.09 14.44
CA ALA A 317 3.26 34.87 15.37
C ALA A 317 3.11 35.77 16.61
N LEU A 318 3.04 35.16 17.79
CA LEU A 318 3.08 35.88 19.06
C LEU A 318 4.39 36.66 19.18
N PRO A 319 4.40 37.86 19.81
CA PRO A 319 5.58 38.72 19.87
C PRO A 319 6.85 38.04 20.40
N LYS A 320 6.71 37.13 21.37
CA LYS A 320 7.82 36.37 21.98
C LYS A 320 8.42 35.30 21.06
N PHE A 321 7.67 34.84 20.07
CA PHE A 321 8.04 33.80 19.10
C PHE A 321 8.27 34.35 17.70
N LYS A 322 8.24 35.69 17.53
CA LYS A 322 8.56 36.33 16.26
C LYS A 322 9.98 35.94 15.85
N HIS A 323 10.14 35.46 14.61
CA HIS A 323 11.40 34.95 14.05
C HIS A 323 12.02 33.74 14.75
N LYS A 324 11.26 32.99 15.58
CA LYS A 324 11.74 31.74 16.19
C LYS A 324 10.95 30.56 15.63
N ALA A 325 11.64 29.56 15.10
CA ALA A 325 11.00 28.34 14.60
C ALA A 325 11.75 27.09 15.06
N ILE A 326 11.00 26.07 15.46
CA ILE A 326 11.52 24.71 15.71
C ILE A 326 11.71 24.03 14.36
N ARG A 327 12.86 23.40 14.16
CA ARG A 327 13.16 22.69 12.92
C ARG A 327 12.91 21.20 13.04
N ILE A 328 12.25 20.62 12.03
CA ILE A 328 12.04 19.18 11.87
C ILE A 328 12.75 18.72 10.59
N ALA A 329 13.62 17.70 10.68
CA ALA A 329 14.29 17.14 9.50
C ALA A 329 13.34 16.25 8.67
N LEU A 330 12.71 16.80 7.63
CA LEU A 330 11.71 16.07 6.84
C LEU A 330 12.17 14.78 6.18
N PRO A 331 13.34 14.72 5.53
CA PRO A 331 13.76 13.52 4.80
C PRO A 331 13.92 12.35 5.77
N PHE A 332 14.45 12.67 6.95
CA PHE A 332 14.59 11.71 8.04
C PHE A 332 13.21 11.26 8.56
N LEU A 333 12.28 12.19 8.80
CA LEU A 333 10.92 11.86 9.22
C LEU A 333 10.17 11.04 8.16
N THR A 334 10.16 11.45 6.90
CA THR A 334 9.43 10.77 5.81
C THR A 334 10.01 9.40 5.49
N LEU A 335 11.29 9.32 5.11
CA LEU A 335 11.90 8.05 4.74
C LEU A 335 12.03 7.14 5.95
N GLY A 336 12.48 7.67 7.08
CA GLY A 336 12.66 6.87 8.29
C GLY A 336 11.36 6.28 8.82
N THR A 337 10.22 7.00 8.76
CA THR A 337 8.93 6.40 9.15
C THR A 337 8.48 5.32 8.18
N MET A 338 8.62 5.55 6.87
CA MET A 338 8.28 4.58 5.85
C MET A 338 9.08 3.28 6.04
N PHE A 339 10.41 3.36 6.20
CA PHE A 339 11.24 2.19 6.44
C PHE A 339 11.02 1.54 7.81
N LEU A 340 10.94 2.33 8.89
CA LEU A 340 10.72 1.80 10.23
C LEU A 340 9.35 1.12 10.35
N SER A 341 8.32 1.65 9.69
CA SER A 341 6.99 1.02 9.65
C SER A 341 7.02 -0.38 9.03
N VAL A 342 7.81 -0.58 7.98
CA VAL A 342 8.00 -1.92 7.37
C VAL A 342 8.77 -2.84 8.33
N LEU A 343 9.84 -2.33 8.96
CA LEU A 343 10.60 -3.14 9.93
C LEU A 343 9.73 -3.58 11.11
N VAL A 344 8.96 -2.67 11.69
CA VAL A 344 8.10 -2.98 12.84
C VAL A 344 6.93 -3.88 12.42
N ALA A 345 6.21 -3.55 11.35
CA ALA A 345 4.98 -4.26 10.98
C ALA A 345 5.22 -5.58 10.24
N CYS A 346 6.34 -5.72 9.52
CA CYS A 346 6.60 -6.90 8.68
C CYS A 346 7.72 -7.79 9.23
N TYR A 347 8.72 -7.23 9.93
CA TYR A 347 9.88 -8.01 10.37
C TYR A 347 9.83 -8.35 11.87
N PHE A 348 9.47 -7.39 12.72
CA PHE A 348 9.38 -7.62 14.17
C PHE A 348 8.06 -8.22 14.62
N ASP A 349 7.00 -8.03 13.83
CA ASP A 349 5.70 -8.59 14.10
C ASP A 349 5.39 -9.75 13.14
N ASP A 350 4.74 -10.80 13.64
CA ASP A 350 4.30 -11.92 12.79
C ASP A 350 3.06 -11.49 12.00
N ALA A 351 3.31 -10.88 10.84
CA ALA A 351 2.27 -10.39 9.96
C ALA A 351 1.28 -11.49 9.53
N GLN A 352 1.75 -12.74 9.37
CA GLN A 352 0.89 -13.85 8.97
C GLN A 352 -0.08 -14.19 10.10
N LEU A 353 0.40 -14.30 11.34
CA LEU A 353 -0.45 -14.59 12.48
C LEU A 353 -1.40 -13.43 12.80
N ASN A 354 -0.89 -12.19 12.84
CA ASN A 354 -1.65 -11.03 13.30
C ASN A 354 -2.63 -10.48 12.26
N LEU A 355 -2.30 -10.55 10.96
CA LEU A 355 -3.17 -10.03 9.92
C LEU A 355 -4.06 -11.12 9.32
N GLN A 356 -3.49 -12.27 8.96
CA GLN A 356 -4.22 -13.34 8.30
C GLN A 356 -4.86 -14.29 9.33
N GLY A 357 -4.10 -14.73 10.34
CA GLY A 357 -4.61 -15.62 11.39
C GLY A 357 -5.79 -15.04 12.15
N ALA A 358 -5.75 -13.73 12.45
CA ALA A 358 -6.83 -13.02 13.12
C ALA A 358 -8.18 -13.04 12.35
N ILE A 359 -8.16 -13.20 11.02
CA ILE A 359 -9.39 -13.35 10.22
C ILE A 359 -10.07 -14.68 10.51
N TRP A 360 -9.29 -15.73 10.76
CA TRP A 360 -9.80 -17.09 10.87
C TRP A 360 -10.05 -17.53 12.32
N GLN A 361 -9.40 -16.88 13.29
CA GLN A 361 -9.57 -17.14 14.73
C GLN A 361 -10.81 -16.46 15.35
N ARG A 362 -11.85 -16.20 14.56
CA ARG A 362 -13.10 -15.58 15.03
C ARG A 362 -14.06 -16.61 15.63
N ASN A 363 -15.01 -16.14 16.43
CA ASN A 363 -16.07 -16.99 16.97
C ASN A 363 -16.97 -17.53 15.85
N ALA A 364 -16.99 -18.85 15.70
CA ALA A 364 -17.87 -19.54 14.77
C ALA A 364 -19.30 -19.66 15.32
N SER A 365 -20.29 -19.58 14.43
CA SER A 365 -21.70 -19.80 14.78
C SER A 365 -22.05 -21.28 14.89
N LEU A 366 -21.27 -22.13 14.22
CA LEU A 366 -21.40 -23.59 14.23
C LEU A 366 -20.00 -24.19 14.20
N THR A 367 -19.69 -24.99 15.21
CA THR A 367 -18.37 -25.60 15.45
C THR A 367 -18.47 -27.12 15.45
N ILE A 368 -17.32 -27.76 15.30
CA ILE A 368 -17.13 -29.20 15.50
C ILE A 368 -16.17 -29.42 16.65
N GLN A 369 -16.43 -30.43 17.48
CA GLN A 369 -15.58 -30.76 18.63
C GLN A 369 -14.56 -31.83 18.26
N ILE A 370 -13.28 -31.50 18.40
CA ILE A 370 -12.18 -32.46 18.22
C ILE A 370 -11.28 -32.41 19.45
N GLY A 371 -11.22 -33.50 20.21
CA GLY A 371 -10.36 -33.59 21.38
C GLY A 371 -10.66 -32.53 22.45
N GLY A 372 -11.93 -32.13 22.59
CA GLY A 372 -12.37 -31.11 23.55
C GLY A 372 -12.14 -29.66 23.10
N GLN A 373 -11.68 -29.43 21.87
CA GLN A 373 -11.57 -28.10 21.28
C GLN A 373 -12.63 -27.87 20.20
N ASP A 374 -13.26 -26.70 20.22
CA ASP A 374 -14.17 -26.25 19.18
C ASP A 374 -13.38 -25.71 17.98
N ILE A 375 -13.65 -26.27 16.80
CA ILE A 375 -13.02 -25.87 15.54
C ILE A 375 -14.05 -25.17 14.65
N ALA A 376 -13.67 -24.00 14.14
CA ALA A 376 -14.42 -23.22 13.17
C ALA A 376 -14.23 -23.78 11.75
N LEU A 377 -15.32 -23.93 11.00
CA LEU A 377 -15.31 -24.51 9.64
C LEU A 377 -15.85 -23.57 8.55
N GLY A 378 -15.98 -22.27 8.83
CA GLY A 378 -16.33 -21.26 7.82
C GLY A 378 -17.56 -20.40 8.13
N ALA A 379 -18.49 -20.85 8.97
CA ALA A 379 -19.63 -20.04 9.43
C ALA A 379 -19.29 -19.25 10.69
N TYR A 380 -19.05 -17.95 10.54
CA TYR A 380 -18.71 -17.05 11.64
C TYR A 380 -19.90 -16.25 12.15
N THR A 381 -19.96 -16.03 13.47
CA THR A 381 -21.02 -15.22 14.12
C THR A 381 -21.06 -13.77 13.63
N ASN A 382 -19.90 -13.19 13.33
CA ASN A 382 -19.78 -11.84 12.82
C ASN A 382 -18.95 -11.82 11.53
N ASN A 383 -19.59 -11.34 10.47
CA ASN A 383 -18.95 -11.20 9.16
C ASN A 383 -17.98 -10.01 9.10
N ASN A 384 -18.19 -8.99 9.94
CA ASN A 384 -17.33 -7.81 9.98
C ASN A 384 -16.01 -8.11 10.70
N VAL A 385 -14.92 -7.98 9.97
CA VAL A 385 -13.56 -8.19 10.47
C VAL A 385 -12.87 -6.83 10.61
N PRO A 386 -12.09 -6.60 11.68
CA PRO A 386 -11.20 -5.46 11.75
C PRO A 386 -10.34 -5.37 10.48
N SER A 387 -10.37 -4.20 9.83
CA SER A 387 -9.51 -3.95 8.68
C SER A 387 -8.05 -3.98 9.11
N ALA A 388 -7.17 -4.39 8.20
CA ALA A 388 -5.73 -4.41 8.43
C ALA A 388 -5.19 -3.05 8.86
N LYS A 389 -5.80 -1.93 8.41
CA LYS A 389 -5.46 -0.60 8.91
C LYS A 389 -5.56 -0.49 10.43
N ASN A 390 -6.58 -1.08 11.06
CA ASN A 390 -6.80 -0.93 12.51
C ASN A 390 -5.73 -1.68 13.30
N ILE A 391 -5.24 -2.78 12.74
CA ILE A 391 -4.15 -3.58 13.31
C ILE A 391 -2.82 -2.83 13.13
N LEU A 392 -2.56 -2.32 11.92
CA LEU A 392 -1.31 -1.66 11.57
C LEU A 392 -1.17 -0.19 12.01
N VAL A 393 -2.27 0.47 12.42
CA VAL A 393 -2.20 1.85 12.92
C VAL A 393 -1.25 1.97 14.11
N LYS A 394 -1.23 0.99 15.03
CA LYS A 394 -0.32 1.00 16.18
C LYS A 394 1.16 0.98 15.78
N PRO A 395 1.67 -0.01 15.00
CA PRO A 395 3.07 -0.03 14.60
C PRO A 395 3.45 1.15 13.70
N ILE A 396 2.54 1.62 12.84
CA ILE A 396 2.78 2.81 11.99
C ILE A 396 2.92 4.08 12.85
N LEU A 397 2.02 4.30 13.82
CA LEU A 397 2.08 5.46 14.70
C LEU A 397 3.30 5.41 15.64
N LEU A 398 3.66 4.23 16.15
CA LEU A 398 4.89 4.06 16.93
C LEU A 398 6.13 4.44 16.12
N SER A 399 6.19 3.98 14.87
CA SER A 399 7.28 4.33 13.95
C SER A 399 7.32 5.83 13.68
N PHE A 400 6.14 6.45 13.50
CA PHE A 400 5.98 7.90 13.38
C PHE A 400 6.50 8.66 14.60
N THR A 401 6.14 8.27 15.81
CA THR A 401 6.54 8.99 17.03
C THR A 401 8.05 8.87 17.29
N ILE A 402 8.65 7.70 17.06
CA ILE A 402 10.09 7.48 17.19
C ILE A 402 10.84 8.39 16.21
N MET A 403 10.43 8.36 14.93
CA MET A 403 11.09 9.12 13.88
C MET A 403 10.86 10.62 13.99
N LEU A 404 9.69 11.06 14.47
CA LEU A 404 9.43 12.46 14.77
C LEU A 404 10.40 12.96 15.84
N SER A 405 10.55 12.20 16.93
CA SER A 405 11.50 12.53 18.00
C SER A 405 12.92 12.62 17.47
N LEU A 406 13.39 11.60 16.73
CA LEU A 406 14.73 11.63 16.15
C LEU A 406 14.92 12.77 15.13
N SER A 407 13.88 13.11 14.35
CA SER A 407 13.93 14.22 13.39
C SER A 407 13.99 15.61 14.05
N LEU A 408 13.53 15.73 15.31
CA LEU A 408 13.69 16.91 16.15
C LEU A 408 15.09 16.96 16.79
N PHE A 409 15.64 15.81 17.19
CA PHE A 409 16.99 15.72 17.77
C PHE A 409 18.11 15.86 16.73
N TRP A 410 17.87 15.48 15.47
CA TRP A 410 18.88 15.50 14.42
C TRP A 410 19.51 16.90 14.18
N PRO A 411 18.73 17.99 14.05
CA PRO A 411 19.28 19.35 14.01
C PRO A 411 20.07 19.74 15.27
N ILE A 412 19.63 19.28 16.45
CA ILE A 412 20.32 19.55 17.72
C ILE A 412 21.70 18.89 17.74
N LEU A 413 21.83 17.66 17.24
CA LEU A 413 23.11 16.96 17.18
C LEU A 413 24.10 17.66 16.24
N LEU A 414 23.62 18.13 15.08
CA LEU A 414 24.48 18.76 14.08
C LEU A 414 24.82 20.23 14.39
N GLN A 415 23.90 20.96 15.01
CA GLN A 415 24.03 22.42 15.16
C GLN A 415 23.88 22.95 16.58
N ARG A 416 23.60 22.07 17.54
CA ARG A 416 23.42 22.40 18.97
C ARG A 416 22.31 23.42 19.24
N GLN A 417 21.35 23.56 18.31
CA GLN A 417 20.22 24.49 18.43
C GLN A 417 18.92 23.79 17.99
N LEU A 418 17.92 23.79 18.87
CA LEU A 418 16.55 23.31 18.57
C LEU A 418 15.72 24.41 17.86
N ILE A 419 15.89 25.65 18.31
CA ILE A 419 15.18 26.82 17.81
C ILE A 419 16.13 27.56 16.89
N VAL A 420 15.72 27.68 15.62
CA VAL A 420 16.44 28.44 14.62
C VAL A 420 15.96 29.89 14.68
N ASP A 421 16.92 30.81 14.77
CA ASP A 421 16.66 32.24 14.64
C ASP A 421 16.52 32.61 13.15
N MET A 422 15.36 33.12 12.78
CA MET A 422 14.99 33.52 11.42
C MET A 422 15.15 35.03 11.20
N THR A 423 15.77 35.78 12.12
CA THR A 423 16.03 37.23 11.93
C THR A 423 16.83 37.53 10.67
N TYR A 424 17.66 36.59 10.21
CA TYR A 424 18.43 36.74 8.98
C TYR A 424 17.55 36.78 7.71
N PHE A 425 16.30 36.30 7.76
CA PHE A 425 15.36 36.42 6.64
C PHE A 425 15.06 37.88 6.30
N ASP A 426 15.05 38.77 7.30
CA ASP A 426 14.81 40.20 7.09
C ASP A 426 16.00 40.91 6.41
N ARG A 427 17.19 40.31 6.44
CA ARG A 427 18.41 40.84 5.81
C ARG A 427 18.51 40.51 4.31
N ASN A 428 17.58 39.70 3.79
CA ASN A 428 17.51 39.31 2.38
C ASN A 428 16.14 39.71 1.81
N GLU A 429 16.13 40.48 0.73
CA GLU A 429 14.88 41.01 0.18
C GLU A 429 14.00 39.93 -0.43
N PHE A 430 14.59 38.86 -0.96
CA PHE A 430 13.85 37.72 -1.50
C PHE A 430 13.14 36.92 -0.40
N LEU A 431 13.85 36.56 0.67
CA LEU A 431 13.29 35.78 1.78
C LEU A 431 12.20 36.56 2.53
N SER A 432 12.49 37.80 2.93
CA SER A 432 11.55 38.66 3.66
C SER A 432 10.22 38.89 2.92
N LYS A 433 10.27 39.04 1.59
CA LYS A 433 9.07 39.31 0.78
C LYS A 433 8.26 38.07 0.43
N LEU A 434 8.90 36.91 0.25
CA LEU A 434 8.22 35.71 -0.26
C LEU A 434 7.80 34.73 0.81
N PHE A 435 8.59 34.54 1.87
CA PHE A 435 8.29 33.57 2.91
C PHE A 435 9.17 33.69 4.14
N VAL A 436 8.53 33.80 5.31
CA VAL A 436 9.16 33.60 6.62
C VAL A 436 8.34 32.55 7.38
N PRO A 437 8.92 31.41 7.78
CA PRO A 437 8.20 30.40 8.56
C PRO A 437 7.95 30.88 10.00
N SER A 438 6.82 30.48 10.59
CA SER A 438 6.47 30.75 11.99
C SER A 438 6.33 29.44 12.78
N TYR A 439 6.74 29.45 14.05
CA TYR A 439 6.65 28.35 15.03
C TYR A 439 7.41 27.07 14.70
N ILE A 440 7.13 26.43 13.58
CA ILE A 440 7.72 25.15 13.16
C ILE A 440 8.07 25.27 11.68
N THR A 441 9.25 24.79 11.29
CA THR A 441 9.66 24.67 9.89
C THR A 441 10.29 23.31 9.64
N VAL A 442 10.16 22.88 8.41
CA VAL A 442 10.64 21.62 7.89
C VAL A 442 11.74 21.86 6.84
N LEU A 443 11.86 23.10 6.37
CA LEU A 443 12.89 23.55 5.44
C LEU A 443 14.29 23.54 6.06
N PRO A 444 15.29 23.04 5.32
CA PRO A 444 16.65 23.00 5.81
C PRO A 444 17.41 24.33 5.64
N LEU A 445 16.87 25.44 6.13
CA LEU A 445 17.46 26.77 5.94
C LEU A 445 18.28 27.22 7.15
N TYR A 446 19.50 27.69 6.89
CA TYR A 446 20.39 28.32 7.87
C TYR A 446 21.03 29.60 7.32
N GLU A 447 21.43 30.52 8.20
CA GLU A 447 22.20 31.71 7.79
C GLU A 447 23.53 31.31 7.13
N SER A 448 24.15 30.20 7.55
CA SER A 448 25.38 29.64 6.96
C SER A 448 25.22 29.20 5.50
N ASP A 449 23.99 28.94 5.06
CA ASP A 449 23.73 28.56 3.67
C ASP A 449 23.65 29.78 2.75
N CYS A 450 23.53 30.99 3.32
CA CYS A 450 23.59 32.24 2.59
C CYS A 450 25.04 32.73 2.41
N ILE A 451 25.29 33.46 1.33
CA ILE A 451 26.58 34.10 1.07
C ILE A 451 26.52 35.50 1.67
N LYS A 452 27.40 35.77 2.65
CA LYS A 452 27.51 37.10 3.27
C LYS A 452 28.48 37.97 2.48
N VAL A 453 27.99 39.10 1.96
CA VAL A 453 28.81 40.12 1.30
C VAL A 453 28.57 41.45 2.02
N GLY A 454 29.52 41.85 2.86
CA GLY A 454 29.35 42.98 3.78
C GLY A 454 28.21 42.72 4.76
N ASN A 455 27.23 43.64 4.79
CA ASN A 455 26.05 43.57 5.65
C ASN A 455 24.83 42.89 5.00
N LYS A 456 24.91 42.53 3.71
CA LYS A 456 23.82 41.89 2.97
C LYS A 456 24.03 40.38 2.88
N LEU A 457 22.93 39.63 2.92
CA LEU A 457 22.91 38.18 2.73
C LEU A 457 22.34 37.86 1.35
N PHE A 458 23.02 36.99 0.62
CA PHE A 458 22.60 36.50 -0.69
C PHE A 458 22.24 35.01 -0.61
N CYS A 459 21.04 34.66 -1.02
CA CYS A 459 20.58 33.28 -1.12
C CYS A 459 21.26 32.58 -2.30
N LYS A 460 21.65 31.31 -2.11
CA LYS A 460 22.19 30.47 -3.19
C LYS A 460 21.05 30.04 -4.13
N PRO A 461 21.36 29.69 -5.39
CA PRO A 461 20.39 29.10 -6.30
C PRO A 461 19.68 27.86 -5.74
N SER A 462 20.39 27.01 -4.98
CA SER A 462 19.81 25.82 -4.34
C SER A 462 18.74 26.17 -3.31
N THR A 463 18.90 27.30 -2.63
CA THR A 463 17.90 27.85 -1.70
C THR A 463 16.62 28.26 -2.44
N LEU A 464 16.73 28.87 -3.62
CA LEU A 464 15.57 29.21 -4.47
C LEU A 464 14.80 27.94 -4.88
N ALA A 465 15.52 26.92 -5.33
CA ALA A 465 14.94 25.64 -5.76
C ALA A 465 14.27 24.89 -4.59
N LEU A 466 14.91 24.87 -3.41
CA LEU A 466 14.34 24.33 -2.19
C LEU A 466 13.02 25.03 -1.83
N LEU A 467 12.98 26.36 -1.99
CA LEU A 467 11.79 27.17 -1.74
C LEU A 467 10.68 27.03 -2.80
N GLY A 468 10.90 26.21 -3.83
CA GLY A 468 9.94 25.93 -4.90
C GLY A 468 9.94 26.95 -6.03
N TYR A 469 11.07 27.63 -6.26
CA TYR A 469 11.24 28.58 -7.34
C TYR A 469 12.33 28.15 -8.32
N ALA A 470 12.18 28.54 -9.58
CA ALA A 470 13.15 28.31 -10.63
C ALA A 470 13.48 29.62 -11.34
N SER A 471 14.68 29.68 -11.93
CA SER A 471 15.16 30.84 -12.68
C SER A 471 15.39 30.50 -14.15
N ILE A 472 14.94 31.39 -15.03
CA ILE A 472 15.11 31.26 -16.48
C ILE A 472 15.72 32.54 -17.07
N GLU A 473 16.35 32.39 -18.24
CA GLU A 473 16.90 33.48 -19.05
C GLU A 473 16.29 33.49 -20.45
N GLU A 474 16.25 34.66 -21.08
CA GLU A 474 15.87 34.78 -22.49
C GLU A 474 17.00 34.30 -23.39
N ARG A 475 16.70 33.42 -24.35
CA ARG A 475 17.71 32.73 -25.17
C ARG A 475 18.51 33.67 -26.09
N ASN A 476 17.94 34.83 -26.43
CA ASN A 476 18.50 35.76 -27.42
C ASN A 476 19.25 36.94 -26.78
N VAL A 477 19.40 36.98 -25.46
CA VAL A 477 20.19 38.01 -24.77
C VAL A 477 21.62 37.50 -24.59
N PRO A 478 22.66 38.21 -25.09
CA PRO A 478 24.05 37.78 -24.94
C PRO A 478 24.48 37.76 -23.46
N VAL A 479 24.93 36.59 -22.98
CA VAL A 479 25.38 36.35 -21.59
C VAL A 479 26.67 37.14 -21.32
N THR A 480 26.61 38.23 -20.57
CA THR A 480 27.78 39.09 -20.27
C THR A 480 28.39 38.94 -18.87
N SER A 481 27.90 38.06 -17.99
CA SER A 481 28.46 37.96 -16.63
C SER A 481 29.28 36.69 -16.38
N LYS A 482 30.54 36.67 -16.86
CA LYS A 482 31.60 35.94 -16.15
C LYS A 482 32.14 36.88 -15.07
N ILE A 483 31.67 36.70 -13.84
CA ILE A 483 32.29 37.14 -12.57
C ILE A 483 33.02 38.50 -12.67
N ALA A 484 32.30 39.61 -12.54
CA ALA A 484 32.93 40.89 -12.25
C ALA A 484 33.29 40.93 -10.76
N VAL A 485 34.48 40.42 -10.41
CA VAL A 485 35.14 40.84 -9.18
C VAL A 485 35.37 42.34 -9.32
N SER A 486 34.68 43.14 -8.50
CA SER A 486 34.96 44.58 -8.42
C SER A 486 36.41 44.75 -7.94
N ARG A 487 37.33 44.97 -8.88
CA ARG A 487 38.63 45.55 -8.59
C ARG A 487 38.37 47.03 -8.37
N ARG A 488 38.51 47.49 -7.13
CA ARG A 488 38.79 48.90 -6.86
C ARG A 488 40.02 49.27 -7.68
N ASP A 489 39.88 50.21 -8.62
CA ASP A 489 40.63 51.46 -8.56
C ASP A 489 40.36 52.38 -9.77
N SER A 490 40.24 53.66 -9.42
CA SER A 490 40.70 54.85 -10.15
C SER A 490 39.89 55.46 -11.31
N LYS A 491 39.59 56.75 -11.08
CA LYS A 491 39.12 57.84 -11.96
C LYS A 491 39.63 57.78 -13.40
N ALA A 492 38.74 58.04 -14.36
CA ALA A 492 38.83 59.05 -15.44
C ALA A 492 37.65 58.88 -16.40
N GLY A 493 37.14 60.00 -16.94
CA GLY A 493 35.85 60.08 -17.60
C GLY A 493 35.77 59.56 -19.04
N ILE A 494 34.55 59.54 -19.56
CA ILE A 494 34.08 60.20 -20.79
C ILE A 494 32.60 59.81 -20.95
N GLU A 495 31.73 60.81 -20.94
CA GLU A 495 30.33 60.69 -21.33
C GLU A 495 30.25 60.28 -22.81
N THR A 496 29.58 59.16 -23.09
CA THR A 496 28.97 58.92 -24.41
C THR A 496 27.58 58.35 -24.21
N ILE A 497 26.60 59.10 -24.70
CA ILE A 497 25.18 58.75 -24.76
C ILE A 497 24.98 57.83 -25.96
N GLY A 498 24.42 56.64 -25.76
CA GLY A 498 23.94 55.78 -26.85
C GLY A 498 23.95 54.29 -26.52
N HIS A 499 22.76 53.72 -26.32
CA HIS A 499 22.45 52.36 -25.87
C HIS A 499 22.63 52.11 -24.36
N THR A 500 21.54 52.33 -23.62
CA THR A 500 21.29 51.67 -22.34
C THR A 500 21.37 50.16 -22.55
N ARG A 501 22.54 49.58 -22.28
CA ARG A 501 22.75 48.14 -22.15
C ARG A 501 21.76 47.64 -21.08
N SER A 502 20.66 47.03 -21.50
CA SER A 502 19.75 46.36 -20.58
C SER A 502 20.51 45.21 -19.93
N GLU A 503 20.82 45.36 -18.65
CA GLU A 503 21.47 44.33 -17.84
C GLU A 503 20.67 43.02 -17.92
N PRO A 504 21.34 41.85 -17.97
CA PRO A 504 20.63 40.58 -18.09
C PRO A 504 19.73 40.35 -16.87
N SER A 505 18.42 40.40 -17.09
CA SER A 505 17.41 40.12 -16.05
C SER A 505 17.09 38.64 -16.02
N PHE A 506 17.29 37.99 -14.89
CA PHE A 506 16.84 36.60 -14.69
C PHE A 506 15.43 36.61 -14.15
N ILE A 507 14.56 35.79 -14.73
CA ILE A 507 13.15 35.71 -14.36
C ILE A 507 12.99 34.60 -13.33
N ILE A 508 12.34 34.90 -12.21
CA ILE A 508 11.96 33.92 -11.18
C ILE A 508 10.50 33.51 -11.38
N MET A 509 10.25 32.21 -11.34
CA MET A 509 8.92 31.62 -11.45
C MET A 509 8.73 30.47 -10.47
N SER A 510 7.48 30.03 -10.31
CA SER A 510 7.19 28.81 -9.54
C SER A 510 7.81 27.58 -10.21
N MET A 511 8.20 26.59 -9.41
CA MET A 511 8.68 25.31 -9.92
C MET A 511 7.65 24.60 -10.80
N TYR A 512 6.36 24.75 -10.50
CA TYR A 512 5.26 24.17 -11.29
C TYR A 512 5.20 24.73 -12.71
N ASP A 513 5.62 25.99 -12.87
CA ASP A 513 5.55 26.74 -14.12
C ASP A 513 6.82 26.55 -14.99
N LEU A 514 7.86 25.90 -14.47
CA LEU A 514 9.16 25.77 -15.15
C LEU A 514 9.08 25.05 -16.48
N LEU A 515 8.49 23.85 -16.52
CA LEU A 515 8.40 23.07 -17.77
C LEU A 515 7.47 23.74 -18.80
N PRO A 516 6.26 24.22 -18.42
CA PRO A 516 5.43 25.04 -19.30
C PRO A 516 6.17 26.27 -19.88
N ALA A 517 7.06 26.89 -19.10
CA ALA A 517 7.87 28.03 -19.53
C ALA A 517 9.01 27.69 -20.50
N LEU A 518 9.29 26.40 -20.74
CA LEU A 518 10.31 25.97 -21.71
C LEU A 518 9.73 25.42 -23.03
N LEU A 519 8.44 25.11 -23.05
CA LEU A 519 7.72 24.61 -24.22
C LEU A 519 7.23 25.76 -25.11
N PRO A 520 7.02 25.59 -26.43
CA PRO A 520 6.45 26.65 -27.28
C PRO A 520 5.08 27.16 -26.76
N HIS A 521 5.00 28.46 -26.41
CA HIS A 521 3.93 29.04 -25.58
C HIS A 521 2.61 29.38 -26.32
N GLN A 522 1.95 28.39 -26.89
CA GLN A 522 0.64 28.61 -27.53
C GLN A 522 -0.55 28.43 -26.58
N PHE A 523 -0.44 27.56 -25.56
CA PHE A 523 -1.58 27.17 -24.72
C PHE A 523 -1.57 27.74 -23.29
N HIS A 524 -0.40 28.06 -22.72
CA HIS A 524 -0.30 28.59 -21.36
C HIS A 524 0.90 29.53 -21.22
N CYS A 525 0.67 30.71 -20.63
CA CYS A 525 1.72 31.69 -20.30
C CYS A 525 1.89 31.73 -18.78
N PRO A 526 2.91 31.04 -18.24
CA PRO A 526 3.16 31.00 -16.81
C PRO A 526 3.45 32.38 -16.21
N SER A 527 3.22 32.49 -14.91
CA SER A 527 3.31 33.74 -14.16
C SER A 527 4.74 34.02 -13.68
N ILE A 528 5.11 35.29 -13.68
CA ILE A 528 6.40 35.76 -13.18
C ILE A 528 6.25 36.15 -11.71
N VAL A 529 7.14 35.64 -10.86
CA VAL A 529 7.19 35.96 -9.42
C VAL A 529 8.07 37.19 -9.18
N GLY A 530 9.13 37.36 -9.96
CA GLY A 530 10.04 38.49 -9.85
C GLY A 530 11.21 38.40 -10.81
N TRP A 531 12.10 39.37 -10.71
CA TRP A 531 13.34 39.44 -11.48
C TRP A 531 14.55 39.56 -10.56
N ILE A 532 15.68 39.06 -11.03
CA ILE A 532 17.00 39.29 -10.44
C ILE A 532 17.73 40.25 -11.38
N GLN A 533 18.01 41.44 -10.88
CA GLN A 533 18.82 42.46 -11.57
C GLN A 533 19.96 42.85 -10.64
N ASN A 534 21.21 42.71 -11.07
CA ASN A 534 22.40 42.98 -10.26
C ASN A 534 22.36 42.31 -8.87
N TYR A 535 21.97 41.03 -8.83
CA TYR A 535 21.80 40.24 -7.61
C TYR A 535 20.74 40.77 -6.63
N GLN A 536 19.91 41.75 -7.02
CA GLN A 536 18.81 42.27 -6.21
C GLN A 536 17.47 41.70 -6.69
N TYR A 537 16.63 41.31 -5.73
CA TYR A 537 15.30 40.84 -6.01
C TYR A 537 14.30 41.98 -6.24
N LYS A 538 13.66 41.99 -7.42
CA LYS A 538 12.53 42.87 -7.72
C LYS A 538 11.26 42.04 -7.86
N VAL A 539 10.27 42.33 -7.03
CA VAL A 539 8.95 41.68 -7.09
C VAL A 539 8.26 42.08 -8.39
N ALA A 540 7.69 41.11 -9.08
CA ALA A 540 6.91 41.40 -10.27
C ALA A 540 5.49 41.88 -9.91
N PRO A 541 4.93 42.87 -10.63
CA PRO A 541 3.52 43.24 -10.49
C PRO A 541 2.62 42.02 -10.66
N LYS A 542 1.50 42.00 -9.93
CA LYS A 542 0.53 40.90 -10.01
C LYS A 542 0.10 40.66 -11.46
N ASN A 543 -0.05 39.39 -11.84
CA ASN A 543 -0.44 38.93 -13.18
C ASN A 543 0.56 39.21 -14.32
N THR A 544 1.81 39.55 -14.02
CA THR A 544 2.87 39.51 -15.04
C THR A 544 3.11 38.08 -15.49
N LYS A 545 3.21 37.90 -16.81
CA LYS A 545 3.37 36.60 -17.46
C LYS A 545 4.56 36.66 -18.40
N ILE A 546 5.13 35.49 -18.70
CA ILE A 546 6.16 35.38 -19.74
C ILE A 546 5.57 35.72 -21.11
N ASP A 547 6.43 36.22 -22.00
CA ASP A 547 6.03 36.53 -23.36
C ASP A 547 5.83 35.24 -24.19
N LYS A 548 4.81 35.24 -25.05
CA LYS A 548 4.39 34.08 -25.86
C LYS A 548 5.42 33.70 -26.92
N TYR A 549 6.13 34.68 -27.45
CA TYR A 549 6.98 34.49 -28.63
C TYR A 549 8.46 34.38 -28.26
N THR A 550 8.81 34.74 -27.02
CA THR A 550 10.17 34.68 -26.52
C THR A 550 10.54 33.25 -26.13
N LYS A 551 11.70 32.78 -26.59
CA LYS A 551 12.25 31.47 -26.20
C LYS A 551 13.10 31.64 -24.95
N TYR A 552 12.78 30.86 -23.92
CA TYR A 552 13.53 30.86 -22.68
C TYR A 552 14.46 29.64 -22.58
N LYS A 553 15.49 29.77 -21.75
CA LYS A 553 16.42 28.70 -21.41
C LYS A 553 16.51 28.59 -19.88
N PRO A 554 16.57 27.37 -19.34
CA PRO A 554 16.76 27.20 -17.90
C PRO A 554 18.18 27.61 -17.52
N THR A 555 18.31 28.27 -16.37
CA THR A 555 19.61 28.63 -15.81
C THR A 555 19.92 27.78 -14.60
N LYS A 556 21.21 27.69 -14.24
CA LYS A 556 21.64 27.08 -12.96
C LYS A 556 21.34 27.99 -11.75
N GLY A 557 20.69 29.13 -12.01
CA GLY A 557 20.39 30.19 -11.06
C GLY A 557 21.57 31.07 -10.71
N LEU A 558 21.23 32.24 -10.16
CA LEU A 558 22.14 33.22 -9.60
C LEU A 558 21.83 33.43 -8.13
N CYS A 559 22.80 33.99 -7.41
CA CYS A 559 22.57 34.38 -6.03
C CYS A 559 21.60 35.57 -5.98
N VAL A 560 20.76 35.63 -4.95
CA VAL A 560 19.72 36.66 -4.82
C VAL A 560 19.78 37.30 -3.45
N GLY A 561 19.99 38.61 -3.41
CA GLY A 561 20.07 39.45 -2.22
C GLY A 561 18.72 40.00 -1.78
#